data_AF-A0A3B8M4M9-F1
#
_entry.id   AF-A0A3B8M4M9-F1
#
_cell.length_a   1.000
_cell.length_b   1.000
_cell.length_c   1.000
_cell.angle_alpha   90.00
_cell.angle_beta   90.00
_cell.angle_gamma   90.00
#
_symmetry.space_group_name_H-M   'P 1'
#
loop_
_entity.id
_entity.type
_entity.pdbx_description
1 polymer ?
#
loop_
_entity_poly.entity_id
_entity_poly.type
_entity_poly.pdbx_seq_one_letter_code
_entity_poly.pdbx_strand_id
1 'polypeptide(L)'
;GFTIAQSGGATTVTEGSGTDDFTLVLNAQPASDVVLSVVSSDTGEVTPGSATVTFTNGNWDIAQTVTLTGVDDSVDDGNINSTITIAVVDESSSNEFDNVANQTFTVANTDDDEAAF
;
A
#
# COMPACT_ATOMS: atom_id res chain seq x y z
N GLY A 1 -2.68 14.89 -7.81
CA GLY A 1 -2.53 14.20 -6.51
C GLY A 1 -3.42 12.98 -6.45
N PHE A 2 -3.27 12.14 -5.44
CA PHE A 2 -4.08 10.94 -5.23
C PHE A 2 -4.57 10.88 -3.78
N THR A 3 -5.56 10.03 -3.49
CA THR A 3 -6.08 9.79 -2.15
C THR A 3 -5.89 8.33 -1.78
N ILE A 4 -5.44 8.09 -0.55
CA ILE A 4 -5.41 6.77 0.08
C ILE A 4 -6.61 6.68 1.02
N ALA A 5 -7.35 5.57 0.96
CA ALA A 5 -8.34 5.23 1.99
C ALA A 5 -8.05 3.82 2.52
N GLN A 6 -7.71 3.72 3.79
CA GLN A 6 -7.52 2.45 4.50
C GLN A 6 -8.88 1.87 4.88
N SER A 7 -9.04 0.54 4.80
CA SER A 7 -10.23 -0.12 5.35
C SER A 7 -10.39 0.26 6.85
N GLY A 8 -11.60 0.52 7.31
CA GLY A 8 -11.84 0.86 8.73
C GLY A 8 -11.14 2.13 9.29
N GLY A 9 -10.37 2.86 8.49
CA GLY A 9 -9.58 4.03 8.89
C GLY A 9 -8.16 3.72 9.39
N ALA A 10 -7.76 2.46 9.46
CA ALA A 10 -6.41 2.01 9.80
C ALA A 10 -6.17 0.62 9.21
N THR A 11 -4.92 0.29 8.89
CA THR A 11 -4.60 -1.01 8.31
C THR A 11 -3.92 -1.90 9.34
N THR A 12 -4.43 -3.11 9.52
CA THR A 12 -3.85 -4.12 10.41
C THR A 12 -3.98 -5.49 9.78
N VAL A 13 -2.85 -6.19 9.71
CA VAL A 13 -2.78 -7.59 9.26
C VAL A 13 -2.32 -8.44 10.43
N THR A 14 -2.53 -9.75 10.30
CA THR A 14 -2.06 -10.76 11.24
C THR A 14 -1.09 -11.65 10.49
N GLU A 15 -0.06 -12.13 11.18
CA GLU A 15 0.95 -12.99 10.59
C GLU A 15 0.34 -14.23 9.92
N GLY A 16 0.98 -14.65 8.83
CA GLY A 16 0.65 -15.83 8.02
C GLY A 16 -0.71 -15.93 7.34
N SER A 17 -1.72 -15.16 7.75
CA SER A 17 -3.09 -15.35 7.28
C SER A 17 -3.95 -14.09 7.23
N GLY A 18 -3.51 -12.99 7.85
CA GLY A 18 -4.23 -11.73 7.86
C GLY A 18 -4.03 -10.94 6.57
N THR A 19 -5.12 -10.46 6.01
CA THR A 19 -5.11 -9.51 4.89
C THR A 19 -5.94 -8.29 5.24
N ASP A 20 -5.54 -7.15 4.73
CA ASP A 20 -6.31 -5.92 4.81
C ASP A 20 -6.13 -5.10 3.54
N ASP A 21 -7.13 -4.28 3.22
CA ASP A 21 -7.21 -3.55 1.98
C ASP A 21 -7.02 -2.04 2.21
N PHE A 22 -6.45 -1.39 1.20
CA PHE A 22 -6.60 0.05 1.03
C PHE A 22 -6.95 0.35 -0.43
N THR A 23 -7.51 1.52 -0.66
CA THR A 23 -7.82 1.98 -2.01
C THR A 23 -7.02 3.22 -2.39
N LEU A 24 -6.67 3.30 -3.67
CA LEU A 24 -6.08 4.45 -4.32
C LEU A 24 -7.08 5.04 -5.32
N VAL A 25 -7.13 6.37 -5.42
CA VAL A 25 -7.86 7.08 -6.47
C VAL A 25 -7.13 8.37 -6.83
N LEU A 26 -7.13 8.77 -8.11
CA LEU A 26 -6.58 10.07 -8.50
C LEU A 26 -7.57 11.18 -8.20
N ASN A 27 -7.06 12.34 -7.79
CA ASN A 27 -7.89 13.50 -7.47
C ASN A 27 -8.21 14.36 -8.71
N ALA A 28 -7.65 14.02 -9.86
CA ALA A 28 -7.85 14.70 -11.14
C ALA A 28 -7.63 13.73 -12.31
N GLN A 29 -8.34 13.96 -13.41
CA GLN A 29 -8.16 13.21 -14.65
C GLN A 29 -6.77 13.49 -15.25
N PRO A 30 -5.96 12.47 -15.55
CA PRO A 30 -4.63 12.67 -16.13
C PRO A 30 -4.69 12.76 -17.67
N ALA A 31 -3.67 13.38 -18.28
CA ALA A 31 -3.57 13.51 -19.74
C ALA A 31 -3.08 12.22 -20.41
N SER A 32 -2.21 11.47 -19.71
CA SER A 32 -1.81 10.10 -20.03
C SER A 32 -1.95 9.21 -18.80
N ASP A 33 -1.49 7.97 -18.87
CA ASP A 33 -1.51 7.09 -17.70
C ASP A 33 -0.66 7.66 -16.56
N VAL A 34 -1.03 7.31 -15.33
CA VAL A 34 -0.30 7.61 -14.10
C VAL A 34 -0.06 6.29 -13.39
N VAL A 35 1.21 6.01 -13.12
CA VAL A 35 1.64 4.80 -12.41
C VAL A 35 2.04 5.19 -11.00
N LEU A 36 1.36 4.61 -10.02
CA LEU A 36 1.74 4.72 -8.61
C LEU A 36 2.51 3.48 -8.20
N SER A 37 3.66 3.63 -7.55
CA SER A 37 4.35 2.53 -6.88
C SER A 37 3.78 2.30 -5.48
N VAL A 38 3.85 1.05 -5.02
CA VAL A 38 3.44 0.62 -3.68
C VAL A 38 4.62 -0.13 -3.08
N VAL A 39 5.23 0.43 -2.04
CA VAL A 39 6.44 -0.13 -1.44
C VAL A 39 6.26 -0.28 0.06
N SER A 40 6.50 -1.49 0.58
CA SER A 40 6.63 -1.71 2.03
C SER A 40 8.05 -1.40 2.49
N SER A 41 8.19 -0.82 3.68
CA SER A 41 9.48 -0.68 4.36
C SER A 41 10.03 -2.02 4.83
N ASP A 42 9.15 -2.99 5.06
CA ASP A 42 9.51 -4.36 5.44
C ASP A 42 8.56 -5.36 4.78
N THR A 43 9.08 -6.08 3.78
CA THR A 43 8.33 -7.14 3.09
C THR A 43 8.40 -8.48 3.80
N GLY A 44 9.25 -8.62 4.82
CA GLY A 44 9.26 -9.76 5.73
C GLY A 44 8.03 -9.76 6.65
N GLU A 45 7.43 -8.59 6.85
CA GLU A 45 6.25 -8.35 7.70
C GLU A 45 4.97 -8.16 6.90
N VAL A 46 5.00 -7.24 5.93
CA VAL A 46 3.82 -6.84 5.17
C VAL A 46 4.17 -6.76 3.70
N THR A 47 3.52 -7.59 2.90
CA THR A 47 3.71 -7.61 1.44
C THR A 47 2.49 -7.04 0.73
N PRO A 48 2.65 -6.03 -0.14
CA PRO A 48 1.57 -5.56 -1.00
C PRO A 48 1.31 -6.55 -2.14
N GLY A 49 0.04 -6.83 -2.41
CA GLY A 49 -0.40 -7.72 -3.49
C GLY A 49 -0.12 -7.17 -4.90
N SER A 50 0.18 -5.88 -5.02
CA SER A 50 0.72 -5.27 -6.24
C SER A 50 1.77 -4.22 -5.90
N ALA A 51 2.90 -4.25 -6.61
CA ALA A 51 3.96 -3.25 -6.47
C ALA A 51 3.64 -1.94 -7.22
N THR A 52 2.67 -1.95 -8.13
CA THR A 52 2.22 -0.76 -8.86
C THR A 52 0.72 -0.76 -9.10
N VAL A 53 0.16 0.43 -9.28
CA VAL A 53 -1.24 0.65 -9.69
C VAL A 53 -1.25 1.67 -10.82
N THR A 54 -1.89 1.32 -11.93
CA THR A 54 -1.98 2.18 -13.12
C THR A 54 -3.38 2.77 -13.25
N PHE A 55 -3.43 4.09 -13.30
CA PHE A 55 -4.61 4.86 -13.66
C PHE A 55 -4.49 5.38 -15.08
N THR A 56 -5.58 5.31 -15.81
CA THR A 56 -5.78 5.80 -17.17
C THR A 56 -6.80 6.94 -17.14
N ASN A 57 -6.96 7.63 -18.26
CA ASN A 57 -8.00 8.64 -18.42
C ASN A 57 -9.44 8.11 -18.21
N GLY A 58 -9.66 6.79 -18.33
CA GLY A 58 -10.98 6.16 -18.20
C GLY A 58 -11.30 5.55 -16.84
N ASN A 59 -10.33 5.46 -15.92
CA ASN A 59 -10.53 4.87 -14.59
C ASN A 59 -9.87 5.68 -13.45
N TRP A 60 -9.38 6.89 -13.72
CA TRP A 60 -8.69 7.75 -12.74
C TRP A 60 -9.50 8.02 -11.47
N ASP A 61 -10.83 8.10 -11.60
CA ASP A 61 -11.81 8.37 -10.55
C ASP A 61 -12.41 7.08 -9.96
N ILE A 62 -12.00 5.91 -10.46
CA ILE A 62 -12.43 4.61 -9.95
C ILE A 62 -11.38 4.12 -8.96
N ALA A 63 -11.80 3.97 -7.70
CA ALA A 63 -10.94 3.43 -6.64
C ALA A 63 -10.36 2.07 -7.03
N GLN A 64 -9.03 1.95 -6.98
CA GLN A 64 -8.29 0.72 -7.19
C GLN A 64 -7.90 0.14 -5.82
N THR A 65 -8.31 -1.09 -5.55
CA THR A 65 -7.99 -1.79 -4.30
C THR A 65 -6.62 -2.44 -4.38
N VAL A 66 -5.84 -2.29 -3.32
CA VAL A 66 -4.59 -3.03 -3.08
C VAL A 66 -4.75 -3.78 -1.78
N THR A 67 -4.62 -5.11 -1.86
CA THR A 67 -4.59 -5.98 -0.68
C THR A 67 -3.18 -6.05 -0.14
N LEU A 68 -3.04 -5.92 1.17
CA LEU A 68 -1.84 -6.14 1.94
C LEU A 68 -1.97 -7.48 2.67
N THR A 69 -0.88 -8.23 2.73
CA THR A 69 -0.82 -9.53 3.39
C THR A 69 0.23 -9.50 4.50
N GLY A 70 -0.15 -9.90 5.70
CA GLY A 70 0.78 -10.20 6.78
C GLY A 70 1.59 -11.44 6.43
N VAL A 71 2.90 -11.36 6.59
CA VAL A 71 3.82 -12.45 6.28
C VAL A 71 4.15 -13.15 7.59
N ASP A 72 4.06 -14.48 7.58
CA ASP A 72 4.51 -15.35 8.67
C ASP A 72 6.03 -15.31 8.73
N ASP A 73 6.57 -14.91 9.87
CA ASP A 73 7.96 -15.13 10.19
C ASP A 73 8.05 -15.94 11.48
N SER A 74 9.10 -16.77 11.61
CA SER A 74 9.19 -17.75 12.70
C SER A 74 9.83 -17.19 13.98
N VAL A 75 9.83 -15.87 14.16
CA VAL A 75 10.48 -15.16 15.25
C VAL A 75 9.43 -14.46 16.09
N ASP A 76 9.28 -14.89 17.34
CA ASP A 76 8.57 -14.11 18.36
C ASP A 76 9.31 -12.79 18.62
N ASP A 77 8.90 -11.74 17.92
CA ASP A 77 9.39 -10.37 18.09
C ASP A 77 8.28 -9.34 18.42
N GLY A 78 7.04 -9.81 18.55
CA GLY A 78 5.87 -9.02 18.87
C GLY A 78 5.37 -8.21 17.68
N ASN A 79 4.28 -7.44 17.87
CA ASN A 79 3.71 -6.67 16.76
C ASN A 79 4.71 -5.71 16.10
N ILE A 80 4.98 -5.91 14.81
CA ILE A 80 5.83 -5.03 14.01
C ILE A 80 5.00 -4.06 13.17
N ASN A 81 5.48 -2.82 13.09
CA ASN A 81 4.86 -1.78 12.26
C ASN A 81 5.67 -1.58 10.98
N SER A 82 5.02 -1.79 9.83
CA SER A 82 5.55 -1.51 8.50
C SER A 82 4.98 -0.22 7.93
N THR A 83 5.79 0.55 7.21
CA THR A 83 5.33 1.73 6.48
C THR A 83 5.12 1.40 5.02
N ILE A 84 3.92 1.65 4.51
CA ILE A 84 3.63 1.59 3.07
C ILE A 84 3.84 3.00 2.49
N THR A 85 4.66 3.07 1.44
CA THR A 85 4.93 4.29 0.67
C THR A 85 4.31 4.19 -0.71
N ILE A 86 3.50 5.19 -1.05
CA ILE A 86 2.92 5.37 -2.38
C ILE A 86 3.56 6.58 -3.05
N ALA A 87 4.13 6.38 -4.22
CA ALA A 87 4.80 7.44 -4.98
C ALA A 87 4.39 7.40 -6.46
N VAL A 88 4.38 8.57 -7.11
CA VAL A 88 4.24 8.63 -8.57
C VAL A 88 5.55 8.12 -9.19
N VAL A 89 5.44 7.31 -10.24
CA VAL A 89 6.59 6.90 -11.05
C VAL A 89 6.69 7.86 -12.23
N ASP A 90 7.47 8.94 -12.07
CA ASP A 90 7.56 10.05 -13.01
C ASP A 90 7.83 9.60 -14.45
N GLU A 91 8.80 8.70 -14.65
CA GLU A 91 9.17 8.19 -15.98
C GLU A 91 8.02 7.48 -16.73
N SER A 92 6.98 7.05 -16.01
CA SER A 92 5.83 6.29 -16.52
C SER A 92 4.50 7.00 -16.29
N SER A 93 4.51 8.27 -15.90
CA SER A 93 3.31 9.01 -15.51
C SER A 93 3.12 10.30 -16.30
N SER A 94 1.88 10.79 -16.32
CA SER A 94 1.53 12.11 -16.84
C SER A 94 2.29 13.21 -16.08
N ASN A 95 3.02 14.09 -16.79
CA ASN A 95 3.89 15.11 -16.20
C ASN A 95 3.19 16.05 -15.18
N GLU A 96 1.87 16.20 -15.29
CA GLU A 96 1.06 16.98 -14.33
C GLU A 96 1.09 16.38 -12.91
N PHE A 97 1.53 15.13 -12.77
CA PHE A 97 1.64 14.42 -11.49
C PHE A 97 3.05 14.38 -10.92
N ASP A 98 4.09 14.83 -11.64
CA ASP A 98 5.51 14.77 -11.20
C ASP A 98 5.77 15.48 -9.86
N ASN A 99 5.00 16.54 -9.56
CA ASN A 99 5.15 17.30 -8.31
C ASN A 99 4.28 16.78 -7.17
N VAL A 100 3.59 15.65 -7.36
CA VAL A 100 2.76 15.05 -6.32
C VAL A 100 3.67 14.37 -5.30
N ALA A 101 3.64 14.87 -4.07
CA ALA A 101 4.42 14.27 -2.98
C ALA A 101 3.97 12.83 -2.70
N ASN A 102 4.95 12.01 -2.29
CA ASN A 102 4.70 10.67 -1.78
C ASN A 102 3.77 10.73 -0.56
N GLN A 103 2.93 9.71 -0.42
CA GLN A 103 2.09 9.53 0.76
C GLN A 103 2.46 8.22 1.44
N THR A 104 2.38 8.21 2.76
CA THR A 104 2.70 7.03 3.56
C THR A 104 1.61 6.77 4.59
N PHE A 105 1.49 5.51 4.98
CA PHE A 105 0.69 5.10 6.14
C PHE A 105 1.35 3.89 6.82
N THR A 106 1.00 3.68 8.07
CA THR A 106 1.51 2.55 8.87
C THR A 106 0.52 1.39 8.83
N VAL A 107 1.07 0.18 8.75
CA VAL A 107 0.38 -1.10 8.86
C VAL A 107 0.97 -1.81 10.04
N ALA A 108 0.11 -2.24 10.97
CA ALA A 108 0.54 -3.13 12.05
C ALA A 108 0.40 -4.58 11.56
N ASN A 109 1.49 -5.34 11.65
CA ASN A 109 1.45 -6.79 11.64
C ASN A 109 1.27 -7.25 13.10
N THR A 110 0.20 -7.97 13.39
CA THR A 110 -0.03 -8.50 14.75
C THR A 110 0.53 -9.90 14.81
N ASP A 111 1.46 -10.07 15.74
CA ASP A 111 2.11 -11.33 16.08
C ASP A 111 1.08 -12.36 16.54
N ASP A 112 1.11 -13.54 15.92
CA ASP A 112 0.30 -14.69 16.30
C ASP A 112 1.11 -15.90 16.80
N ASP A 113 2.42 -15.74 16.92
CA ASP A 113 3.32 -16.73 17.48
C ASP A 113 3.19 -16.82 19.02
N GLU A 114 3.35 -18.03 19.55
CA GLU A 114 3.39 -18.27 20.99
C GLU A 114 4.83 -18.16 21.48
N ALA A 115 5.06 -17.31 22.49
CA ALA A 115 6.40 -17.15 23.07
C ALA A 115 7.05 -18.49 23.43
N ALA A 116 8.21 -18.76 22.83
CA ALA A 116 8.95 -20.00 23.08
C ALA A 116 9.50 -19.99 24.53
N PHE A 117 9.02 -20.93 25.36
CA PHE A 117 9.46 -21.13 26.75
C PHE A 117 10.84 -21.82 26.89
#